data_AF-A0A519GKW8-F1
#
_entry.id   AF-A0A519GKW8-F1
#
_cell.length_a   1.000
_cell.length_b   1.000
_cell.length_c   1.000
_cell.angle_alpha   90.00
_cell.angle_beta   90.00
_cell.angle_gamma   90.00
#
_symmetry.space_group_name_H-M   'P 1'
#
loop_
_entity.id
_entity.type
_entity.pdbx_description
1 polymer ?
#
loop_
_entity_poly.entity_id
_entity_poly.type
_entity_poly.pdbx_seq_one_letter_code
_entity_poly.pdbx_strand_id
1 'polypeptide(L)' 'MNLEGGCQCGAVRYRIAGRPFHLTLCHCTICRRVSGAPAVAWFSVPTADFKILQGSPQRYRS' A
#
# COMPACT_ATOMS: atom_id res chain seq x y z
N MET A 1 -15.46 -1.05 -8.36
CA MET A 1 -14.61 0.14 -8.57
C MET A 1 -13.19 -0.39 -8.66
N ASN A 2 -12.48 -0.13 -9.75
CA ASN A 2 -11.10 -0.62 -9.90
C ASN A 2 -10.13 0.51 -9.60
N LEU A 3 -9.28 0.32 -8.59
CA LEU A 3 -8.15 1.21 -8.29
C LEU A 3 -6.85 0.52 -8.72
N GLU A 4 -5.93 1.29 -9.29
CA GLU A 4 -4.61 0.81 -9.66
C GLU A 4 -3.54 1.68 -9.00
N GLY A 5 -2.41 1.05 -8.67
CA GLY A 5 -1.29 1.71 -8.00
C GLY A 5 0.00 0.94 -8.17
N GLY A 6 1.08 1.45 -7.58
CA GLY A 6 2.38 0.80 -7.65
C GLY A 6 3.49 1.61 -7.02
N CYS A 7 4.70 1.04 -7.02
CA CYS A 7 5.90 1.74 -6.59
C CYS A 7 6.27 2.83 -7.60
N GLN A 8 6.89 3.92 -7.12
CA GLN A 8 7.31 5.04 -7.97
C GLN A 8 8.31 4.63 -9.05
N CYS A 9 9.19 3.67 -8.78
CA CYS A 9 10.12 3.15 -9.79
C CYS A 9 9.44 2.32 -10.89
N GLY A 10 8.15 2.00 -10.76
CA GLY A 10 7.39 1.20 -11.72
C GLY A 10 7.64 -0.31 -11.67
N ALA A 11 8.57 -0.79 -10.85
CA ALA A 11 8.89 -2.22 -10.76
C ALA A 11 7.74 -3.08 -10.21
N VAL A 12 6.82 -2.48 -9.43
CA VAL A 12 5.66 -3.17 -8.85
C VAL A 12 4.38 -2.42 -9.21
N ARG A 13 3.38 -3.14 -9.74
CA ARG A 13 2.03 -2.63 -10.05
C ARG A 13 0.97 -3.54 -9.44
N TYR A 14 -0.12 -2.97 -8.94
CA TYR A 14 -1.22 -3.72 -8.34
C TYR A 14 -2.58 -3.12 -8.72
N ARG A 15 -3.63 -3.94 -8.58
CA ARG A 15 -5.03 -3.58 -8.76
C ARG A 15 -5.86 -4.00 -7.55
N ILE A 16 -6.88 -3.21 -7.27
CA ILE A 16 -7.86 -3.42 -6.21
C ILE A 16 -9.25 -3.36 -6.83
N ALA A 17 -10.07 -4.40 -6.65
CA ALA A 17 -11.46 -4.45 -7.12
C ALA A 17 -12.50 -4.13 -6.01
N GLY A 18 -12.07 -4.17 -4.76
CA GLY A 18 -12.89 -4.02 -3.55
C GLY A 18 -12.98 -2.59 -3.04
N ARG A 19 -13.86 -2.38 -2.06
CA ARG A 19 -14.00 -1.07 -1.38
C ARG A 19 -12.93 -0.93 -0.29
N PRO A 20 -12.15 0.18 -0.27
CA PRO A 20 -11.29 0.50 0.86
C PRO A 20 -12.08 0.63 2.17
N PHE A 21 -11.48 0.18 3.26
CA PHE A 21 -11.99 0.32 4.63
C PHE A 21 -10.84 0.62 5.60
N HIS A 22 -11.15 0.92 6.87
CA HIS A 22 -10.15 1.26 7.89
C HIS A 22 -9.16 2.37 7.45
N LEU A 23 -9.72 3.48 6.97
CA LEU A 23 -8.93 4.67 6.60
C LEU A 23 -8.20 5.19 7.83
N THR A 24 -6.86 5.25 7.76
CA THR A 24 -6.01 5.56 8.92
C THR A 24 -4.94 6.56 8.53
N LEU A 25 -4.75 7.59 9.35
CA LEU A 25 -3.56 8.45 9.29
C LEU A 25 -2.58 7.99 10.37
N CYS A 26 -1.56 7.21 9.99
CA CYS A 26 -0.64 6.58 10.92
C CYS A 26 0.55 7.49 11.26
N HIS A 27 0.83 7.62 12.56
CA HIS A 27 1.89 8.47 13.11
C HIS A 27 3.03 7.66 13.77
N CYS A 28 3.03 6.33 13.65
CA CYS A 28 4.04 5.50 14.29
C CYS A 28 5.44 5.77 13.72
N THR A 29 6.47 5.51 14.52
CA THR A 29 7.87 5.78 14.13
C THR A 29 8.29 5.03 12.88
N ILE A 30 7.79 3.80 12.65
CA ILE A 30 8.08 3.04 11.42
C ILE A 30 7.53 3.78 10.19
N CYS A 31 6.25 4.18 10.22
CA CYS A 31 5.63 4.89 9.09
C CYS A 31 6.32 6.22 8.79
N ARG A 32 6.65 7.01 9.83
CA ARG A 32 7.36 8.28 9.65
C ARG A 32 8.75 8.09 9.02
N ARG A 33 9.49 7.07 9.46
CA ARG A 33 10.84 6.78 8.92
C ARG A 33 10.79 6.28 7.47
N VAL A 34 9.83 5.41 7.14
CA VAL A 34 9.70 4.84 5.78
C VAL A 34 9.27 5.89 4.76
N SER A 35 8.39 6.83 5.13
CA SER A 35 7.91 7.87 4.21
C SER A 35 8.73 9.16 4.23
N GLY A 36 9.52 9.41 5.28
CA GLY A 36 10.13 10.71 5.51
C GLY A 36 9.11 11.82 5.83
N ALA A 37 7.90 11.47 6.26
CA ALA A 37 6.81 12.43 6.51
C ALA A 37 6.26 12.32 7.95
N PRO A 38 5.55 13.35 8.47
CA PRO A 38 4.96 13.31 9.81
C PRO A 38 3.91 12.20 10.01
N ALA A 39 3.26 11.77 8.93
CA ALA A 39 2.28 10.70 8.94
C ALA A 39 2.15 10.04 7.55
N VAL A 40 1.50 8.88 7.49
CA VAL A 40 1.16 8.18 6.24
C VAL A 40 -0.30 7.77 6.25
N ALA A 41 -1.01 8.05 5.16
CA ALA A 41 -2.37 7.59 4.97
C ALA A 41 -2.38 6.12 4.50
N TRP A 42 -3.15 5.29 5.20
CA TRP A 42 -3.38 3.89 4.90
C TRP A 42 -4.86 3.60 4.74
N PHE A 43 -5.15 2.53 4.02
CA PHE A 43 -6.46 1.89 3.99
C PHE A 43 -6.26 0.39 3.84
N SER A 44 -7.27 -0.38 4.21
CA SER A 44 -7.34 -1.82 4.05
C SER A 44 -8.28 -2.19 2.92
N VAL A 45 -8.03 -3.34 2.29
CA VAL A 45 -8.90 -3.95 1.29
C VAL A 45 -8.99 -5.45 1.55
N PRO A 46 -10.09 -6.12 1.16
CA PRO A 46 -10.16 -7.57 1.27
C PRO A 46 -9.02 -8.21 0.46
N THR A 47 -8.36 -9.22 1.02
CA THR A 47 -7.23 -9.89 0.34
C THR A 47 -7.64 -10.49 -1.01
N ALA A 48 -8.87 -11.02 -1.09
CA ALA A 48 -9.43 -11.56 -2.33
C ALA A 48 -9.56 -10.52 -3.45
N ASP A 49 -9.61 -9.23 -3.10
CA ASP A 49 -9.80 -8.12 -4.02
C ASP A 49 -8.49 -7.42 -4.42
N PHE A 50 -7.36 -7.82 -3.83
CA PHE A 50 -6.03 -7.25 -4.12
C PHE A 50 -5.22 -8.19 -5.01
N LYS A 51 -4.66 -7.66 -6.10
CA LYS A 51 -3.83 -8.42 -7.03
C LYS A 51 -2.58 -7.65 -7.44
N ILE A 52 -1.42 -8.30 -7.36
CA ILE A 52 -0.18 -7.82 -7.98
C ILE A 52 -0.24 -8.15 -9.48
N LEU A 53 -0.03 -7.14 -10.31
CA LEU A 53 -0.04 -7.26 -11.77
C LEU A 53 1.37 -7.38 -12.35
N GLN A 54 2.36 -6.76 -11.71
CA GLN A 54 3.76 -6.76 -12.16
C GLN A 54 4.70 -6.72 -10.96
N GLY A 55 5.82 -7.43 -11.09
CA GLY A 55 6.90 -7.45 -10.10
C GLY A 55 6.58 -8.26 -8.85
N SER A 56 7.55 -8.30 -7.93
CA SER A 56 7.37 -8.91 -6.61
C SER A 56 7.84 -7.93 -5.54
N PRO A 57 6.96 -7.44 -4.66
CA PRO A 57 7.38 -6.63 -3.52
C PRO A 57 8.30 -7.44 -2.61
N GLN A 58 9.29 -6.78 -2.04
CA GLN A 58 10.18 -7.38 -1.05
C GLN A 58 9.57 -7.25 0.34
N ARG A 59 9.73 -8.30 1.16
CA ARG A 59 9.27 -8.26 2.55
C ARG A 59 10.31 -7.55 3.41
N TYR A 60 9.91 -6.47 4.06
CA TYR A 60 10.73 -5.81 5.06
C TYR A 60 10.99 -6.78 6.23
N ARG A 61 12.26 -7.05 6.53
CA ARG A 61 12.69 -7.75 7.75
C ARG A 61 13.31 -6.71 8.68
N SER A 62 12.74 -6.57 9.87
CA SER A 62 13.30 -5.79 10.98
C SER A 62 14.34 -6.58 11.74
#